data_AF-A0A518GXH9-F1
#
_entry.id   AF-A0A518GXH9-F1
#
_cell.length_a   1.000
_cell.length_b   1.000
_cell.length_c   1.000
_cell.angle_alpha   90.00
_cell.angle_beta   90.00
_cell.angle_gamma   90.00
#
_symmetry.space_group_name_H-M   'P 1'
#
loop_
_entity.id
_entity.type
_entity.pdbx_description
1 polymer ?
#
loop_
_entity_poly.entity_id
_entity_poly.type
_entity_poly.pdbx_seq_one_letter_code
_entity_poly.pdbx_strand_id
1 'polypeptide(L)' 'MSHGEDRVIVSSGATAGLSAAHHRDFPEIRAEGESPADAASQLVHHLTRALDTALTDWRRSAIEQAIADVKAYSQQA' A
#
# COMPACT_ATOMS: atom_id res chain seq x y z
N MET A 1 7.41 15.73 11.23
CA MET A 1 8.14 15.44 9.98
C MET A 1 7.56 14.16 9.41
N SER A 2 6.45 14.30 8.69
CA SER A 2 5.58 13.19 8.25
C SER A 2 6.23 12.46 7.09
N HIS A 3 6.88 11.32 7.36
CA HIS A 3 7.52 10.48 6.33
C HIS A 3 6.50 9.50 5.73
N GLY A 4 5.35 10.00 5.24
CA GLY A 4 4.35 9.12 4.60
C GLY A 4 4.78 8.65 3.21
N GLU A 5 5.58 9.46 2.52
CA GLU A 5 5.98 9.23 1.13
C GLU A 5 7.11 8.18 0.98
N ASP A 6 7.99 8.03 1.98
CA ASP A 6 9.09 7.03 1.95
C ASP A 6 8.59 5.59 2.20
N ARG A 7 7.37 5.43 2.70
CA ARG A 7 6.84 4.11 3.09
C ARG A 7 6.16 3.37 1.95
N VAL A 8 5.81 4.05 0.86
CA VAL A 8 5.19 3.42 -0.32
C VAL A 8 6.27 3.18 -1.36
N ILE A 9 6.61 1.91 -1.57
CA ILE A 9 7.65 1.53 -2.51
C ILE A 9 6.97 1.03 -3.79
N VAL A 10 7.17 1.77 -4.88
CA VAL A 10 6.77 1.37 -6.23
C VAL A 10 7.95 0.75 -6.96
N SER A 11 7.71 -0.35 -7.65
CA SER A 11 8.70 -1.11 -8.40
C SER A 11 8.06 -1.67 -9.66
N SER A 12 8.86 -2.22 -10.57
CA SER A 12 8.34 -2.98 -11.71
C SER A 12 7.56 -4.19 -11.21
N GLY A 13 6.35 -4.40 -11.74
CA GLY A 13 5.52 -5.55 -11.45
C GLY A 13 6.14 -6.87 -11.92
N ALA A 14 5.65 -7.98 -11.37
CA ALA A 14 6.01 -9.31 -11.85
C ALA A 14 5.47 -9.53 -13.28
N THR A 15 4.35 -8.88 -13.61
CA THR A 15 3.82 -8.84 -14.96
C THR A 15 4.46 -7.70 -15.77
N ALA A 16 4.97 -8.03 -16.96
CA ALA A 16 5.58 -7.05 -17.85
C ALA A 16 4.60 -5.93 -18.20
N GLY A 17 5.00 -4.69 -17.92
CA GLY A 17 4.18 -3.49 -18.15
C GLY A 17 3.35 -3.03 -16.95
N LEU A 18 3.30 -3.81 -15.86
CA LEU A 18 2.64 -3.39 -14.63
C LEU A 18 3.63 -2.74 -13.65
N SER A 19 3.10 -1.89 -12.79
CA SER A 19 3.77 -1.36 -11.61
C SER A 19 3.33 -2.14 -10.38
N ALA A 20 4.26 -2.53 -9.52
CA ALA A 20 3.96 -3.10 -8.21
C ALA A 20 4.16 -2.04 -7.13
N ALA A 21 3.20 -1.87 -6.23
CA ALA A 21 3.30 -1.04 -5.05
C ALA A 21 3.19 -1.90 -3.78
N HIS A 22 4.00 -1.59 -2.78
CA HIS A 22 3.89 -2.20 -1.45
C HIS A 22 4.24 -1.20 -0.36
N HIS A 23 3.71 -1.45 0.84
CA HIS A 23 4.05 -0.64 2.01
C HIS A 23 5.30 -1.22 2.67
N ARG A 24 6.24 -0.37 3.08
CA ARG A 24 7.52 -0.75 3.70
C ARG A 24 7.35 -1.57 4.98
N ASP A 25 6.29 -1.26 5.75
CA ASP A 25 5.92 -1.97 6.98
C ASP A 25 5.22 -3.31 6.70
N PHE A 26 4.59 -3.43 5.53
CA PHE A 26 3.87 -4.63 5.08
C PHE A 26 4.40 -5.09 3.72
N PRO A 27 5.67 -5.52 3.63
CA PRO A 27 6.24 -5.96 2.36
C PRO A 27 5.58 -7.25 1.84
N GLU A 28 4.85 -7.96 2.70
CA GLU A 28 4.01 -9.11 2.34
C GLU A 28 2.73 -8.71 1.58
N ILE A 29 2.24 -7.47 1.78
CA ILE A 29 1.06 -6.95 1.11
C ILE A 29 1.53 -6.09 -0.06
N ARG A 30 1.46 -6.69 -1.25
CA ARG A 30 1.81 -6.04 -2.51
C ARG A 30 0.60 -6.04 -3.42
N ALA A 31 0.53 -5.04 -4.27
CA ALA A 31 -0.46 -4.97 -5.32
C ALA A 31 0.18 -4.51 -6.63
N GLU A 32 -0.38 -4.96 -7.74
CA GLU A 32 0.05 -4.60 -9.08
C GLU A 32 -1.04 -3.77 -9.75
N GLY A 33 -0.65 -2.88 -10.65
CA GLY A 33 -1.56 -2.07 -11.43
C GLY A 33 -0.91 -1.57 -12.70
N GLU A 34 -1.71 -1.08 -13.65
CA GLU A 34 -1.21 -0.57 -14.94
C GLU A 34 -0.35 0.69 -14.78
N SER A 35 -0.42 1.34 -13.62
CA SER A 35 0.34 2.54 -13.28
C SER A 35 0.61 2.60 -11.77
N PRO A 36 1.56 3.41 -11.29
CA PRO A 36 1.84 3.57 -9.87
C PRO A 36 0.62 3.92 -9.03
N ALA A 37 -0.25 4.81 -9.53
CA ALA A 37 -1.50 5.19 -8.86
C ALA A 37 -2.52 4.05 -8.82
N ASP A 38 -2.59 3.23 -9.87
CA ASP A 38 -3.47 2.06 -9.93
C ASP A 38 -2.98 0.97 -8.96
N ALA A 39 -1.67 0.72 -8.95
CA ALA A 39 -1.03 -0.19 -8.01
C ALA A 39 -1.22 0.27 -6.55
N ALA A 40 -1.13 1.57 -6.27
CA ALA A 40 -1.41 2.15 -4.96
C ALA A 40 -2.89 1.97 -4.56
N SER A 41 -3.82 2.17 -5.50
CA SER A 41 -5.26 1.94 -5.27
C SER A 41 -5.56 0.47 -4.96
N GLN A 42 -4.94 -0.46 -5.69
CA GLN A 42 -5.03 -1.89 -5.39
C GLN A 42 -4.40 -2.22 -4.04
N LEU A 43 -3.27 -1.59 -3.68
CA LEU A 43 -2.61 -1.80 -2.39
C LEU A 43 -3.52 -1.39 -1.22
N VAL A 44 -4.26 -0.28 -1.34
CA VAL A 44 -5.29 0.12 -0.36
C VAL A 44 -6.37 -0.95 -0.21
N HIS A 45 -6.82 -1.56 -1.31
CA HIS A 45 -7.82 -2.63 -1.26
C HIS A 45 -7.30 -3.86 -0.50
N HIS A 46 -6.05 -4.27 -0.78
CA HIS A 46 -5.41 -5.39 -0.09
C HIS A 46 -5.20 -5.11 1.40
N LEU A 47 -4.74 -3.90 1.77
CA LEU A 47 -4.60 -3.48 3.16
C LEU A 47 -5.96 -3.45 3.88
N THR A 48 -7.01 -2.97 3.23
CA THR A 48 -8.38 -2.96 3.81
C THR A 48 -8.88 -4.38 4.07
N ARG A 49 -8.58 -5.34 3.19
CA ARG A 49 -8.90 -6.74 3.42
C ARG A 49 -8.10 -7.34 4.60
N ALA A 50 -6.83 -6.98 4.72
CA ALA A 50 -6.01 -7.39 5.86
C ALA A 50 -6.53 -6.80 7.18
N LEU A 51 -7.05 -5.57 7.15
CA LEU A 51 -7.68 -4.89 8.28
C LEU A 51 -8.89 -5.66 8.82
N ASP A 52 -9.74 -6.16 7.93
CA ASP A 52 -10.92 -6.95 8.29
C ASP A 52 -10.55 -8.23 9.05
N THR A 53 -9.43 -8.85 8.68
CA THR A 53 -8.89 -10.05 9.34
C THR A 53 -8.00 -9.76 10.56
N ALA A 54 -7.73 -8.49 10.89
CA ALA A 54 -6.83 -8.12 11.97
C ALA A 54 -7.52 -8.28 13.34
N LEU A 55 -7.13 -9.34 14.07
CA LEU A 55 -7.70 -9.70 15.38
C LEU A 55 -7.13 -8.88 16.55
N THR A 56 -6.03 -8.13 16.35
CA THR A 56 -5.38 -7.34 17.40
C THR A 56 -5.41 -5.85 17.08
N ASP A 57 -5.69 -5.02 18.10
CA ASP A 57 -5.83 -3.57 17.93
C ASP A 57 -4.57 -2.90 17.39
N TRP A 58 -3.38 -3.34 17.85
CA TRP A 58 -2.11 -2.80 17.35
C TRP A 58 -1.91 -3.06 15.85
N ARG A 59 -2.37 -4.21 15.34
CA ARG A 59 -2.26 -4.57 13.92
C ARG A 59 -3.29 -3.80 13.10
N ARG A 60 -4.49 -3.61 13.64
CA ARG A 60 -5.52 -2.75 13.05
C ARG A 60 -4.99 -1.33 12.86
N SER A 61 -4.49 -0.71 13.92
CA SER A 61 -3.94 0.66 13.85
C SER A 61 -2.76 0.78 12.89
N ALA A 62 -1.87 -0.22 12.83
CA ALA A 62 -0.76 -0.22 11.88
C ALA A 62 -1.24 -0.28 10.41
N ILE A 63 -2.24 -1.10 10.12
CA ILE A 63 -2.84 -1.22 8.78
C ILE A 63 -3.60 0.06 8.42
N GLU A 64 -4.34 0.67 9.36
CA GLU A 64 -5.02 1.96 9.13
C GLU A 64 -4.03 3.08 8.76
N GLN A 65 -2.89 3.14 9.46
CA GLN A 65 -1.81 4.07 9.12
C GLN A 65 -1.24 3.79 7.73
N ALA A 66 -0.98 2.52 7.39
CA ALA A 66 -0.50 2.15 6.07
C ALA A 66 -1.49 2.54 4.96
N ILE A 67 -2.80 2.39 5.18
CA ILE A 67 -3.83 2.82 4.24
C ILE A 67 -3.80 4.34 4.05
N ALA A 68 -3.62 5.10 5.14
CA ALA A 68 -3.52 6.55 5.08
C ALA A 68 -2.28 7.01 4.30
N ASP A 69 -1.12 6.39 4.55
CA ASP A 69 0.13 6.64 3.84
C ASP A 69 -0.01 6.37 2.32
N VAL A 70 -0.58 5.22 1.94
CA VAL A 70 -0.79 4.86 0.52
C VAL A 70 -1.79 5.80 -0.16
N LYS A 71 -2.86 6.21 0.52
CA LYS A 71 -3.80 7.20 -0.02
C LYS A 71 -3.14 8.56 -0.21
N ALA A 72 -2.31 9.00 0.73
CA ALA A 72 -1.57 10.26 0.61
C ALA A 72 -0.59 10.21 -0.58
N TYR A 73 0.08 9.08 -0.80
CA TYR A 73 0.92 8.87 -1.98
C TYR A 73 0.10 8.94 -3.29
N SER A 74 -1.03 8.22 -3.36
CA SER A 74 -1.87 8.18 -4.57
C SER A 74 -2.50 9.52 -4.95
N GLN A 75 -2.62 10.48 -4.02
CA GLN A 75 -3.08 11.84 -4.33
C GLN A 75 -1.97 12.76 -4.82
N GLN A 76 -0.70 12.36 -4.65
CA GLN A 76 0.48 13.13 -5.07
C GLN A 76 1.13 12.59 -6.35
N ALA A 77 0.82 11.35 -6.74
CA ALA A 77 1.37 10.64 -7.89
C ALA A 77 0.62 10.93 -9.20
#